data_AF-A0A840I4Z1-F1
#
_entry.id   AF-A0A840I4Z1-F1
#
_cell.length_a   1.000
_cell.length_b   1.000
_cell.length_c   1.000
_cell.angle_alpha   90.00
_cell.angle_beta   90.00
_cell.angle_gamma   90.00
#
_symmetry.space_group_name_H-M   'P 1'
#
loop_
_entity.id
_entity.type
_entity.pdbx_description
1 polymer ?
#
loop_
_entity_poly.entity_id
_entity_poly.type
_entity_poly.pdbx_seq_one_letter_code
_entity_poly.pdbx_strand_id
1 'polypeptide(L)'
;MLKELGIADCLVLPDRRSAVMDDTLRRLGWNPDTVRRIPTDRPMVAERLTLLVTDRFRPDLLRRAGDALRVKPSAPATARVYVSRAGAERRRLVNEDEVWPLFRDAGFERVRMEDLSFPEQLALMGRTAMLAAPHGAGLTNQIFCPEGATVIEMADPGFPNPNFYATACAMRHDYAIVEAESVGGSPSKPVERDLYVAPRRVAAALEAAGL
;
A
#
# COMPACT_ATOMS: atom_id res chain seq x y z
N MET A 1 -12.76 -15.90 5.40
CA MET A 1 -13.96 -15.64 6.24
C MET A 1 -15.29 -16.02 5.57
N LEU A 2 -15.91 -15.24 4.67
CA LEU A 2 -17.25 -15.58 4.15
C LEU A 2 -17.30 -16.96 3.45
N LYS A 3 -16.23 -17.28 2.73
CA LYS A 3 -16.02 -18.62 2.13
C LYS A 3 -15.89 -19.73 3.18
N GLU A 4 -15.14 -19.50 4.26
CA GLU A 4 -14.99 -20.46 5.38
C GLU A 4 -16.31 -20.66 6.14
N LEU A 5 -17.13 -19.61 6.24
CA LEU A 5 -18.45 -19.65 6.87
C LEU A 5 -19.51 -20.31 5.97
N GLY A 6 -19.20 -20.67 4.73
CA GLY A 6 -20.14 -21.29 3.79
C GLY A 6 -21.29 -20.36 3.35
N ILE A 7 -21.11 -19.04 3.47
CA ILE A 7 -22.15 -18.03 3.15
C ILE A 7 -21.81 -17.20 1.91
N ALA A 8 -20.76 -17.59 1.17
CA ALA A 8 -20.33 -16.94 -0.06
C ALA A 8 -20.66 -17.84 -1.26
N ASP A 9 -21.95 -17.93 -1.61
CA ASP A 9 -22.42 -18.69 -2.79
C ASP A 9 -21.90 -18.10 -4.10
N CYS A 10 -21.75 -16.77 -4.12
CA CYS A 10 -21.31 -16.03 -5.28
C CYS A 10 -20.51 -14.78 -4.89
N LEU A 11 -19.45 -14.49 -5.64
CA LEU A 11 -18.76 -13.21 -5.62
C LEU A 11 -19.13 -12.40 -6.85
N VAL A 12 -19.46 -11.13 -6.65
CA VAL A 12 -19.73 -10.17 -7.73
C VAL A 12 -18.75 -9.00 -7.61
N LEU A 13 -18.04 -8.68 -8.69
CA LEU A 13 -17.04 -7.60 -8.74
C LEU A 13 -17.31 -6.62 -9.88
N PRO A 14 -16.76 -5.39 -9.81
CA PRO A 14 -16.78 -4.46 -10.94
C PRO A 14 -16.14 -5.06 -12.21
N ASP A 15 -16.58 -4.58 -13.37
CA ASP A 15 -16.07 -5.03 -14.67
C ASP A 15 -14.58 -4.69 -14.86
N ARG A 16 -14.17 -3.48 -14.47
CA ARG A 16 -12.75 -3.10 -14.46
C ARG A 16 -12.06 -3.68 -13.24
N ARG A 17 -11.11 -4.59 -13.48
CA ARG A 17 -10.25 -5.20 -12.47
C ARG A 17 -8.78 -4.99 -12.83
N SER A 18 -7.95 -4.78 -11.81
CA SER A 18 -6.49 -4.78 -11.99
C SER A 18 -5.93 -6.19 -11.91
N ALA A 19 -4.72 -6.40 -12.41
CA ALA A 19 -4.01 -7.69 -12.27
C ALA A 19 -3.90 -8.14 -10.80
N VAL A 20 -3.67 -7.19 -9.89
CA VAL A 20 -3.63 -7.45 -8.44
C VAL A 20 -4.95 -8.01 -7.91
N MET A 21 -6.09 -7.53 -8.40
CA MET A 21 -7.40 -8.07 -8.00
C MET A 21 -7.55 -9.53 -8.44
N ASP A 22 -7.20 -9.84 -9.68
CA ASP A 22 -7.30 -11.21 -10.20
C ASP A 22 -6.31 -12.17 -9.52
N ASP A 23 -5.08 -11.74 -9.25
CA ASP A 23 -4.10 -12.55 -8.52
C ASP A 23 -4.50 -12.76 -7.05
N THR A 24 -5.11 -11.75 -6.43
CA THR A 24 -5.69 -11.88 -5.08
C THR A 24 -6.80 -12.94 -5.07
N LEU A 25 -7.69 -12.92 -6.06
CA LEU A 25 -8.75 -13.93 -6.20
C LEU A 25 -8.16 -15.35 -6.33
N ARG A 26 -7.18 -15.54 -7.23
CA ARG A 26 -6.52 -16.84 -7.42
C ARG A 26 -5.91 -17.37 -6.12
N ARG A 27 -5.21 -16.51 -5.37
CA ARG A 27 -4.60 -16.87 -4.07
C ARG A 27 -5.62 -17.23 -3.01
N LEU A 28 -6.80 -16.59 -3.02
CA LEU A 28 -7.92 -16.92 -2.14
C LEU A 28 -8.73 -18.14 -2.64
N GLY A 29 -8.26 -18.81 -3.69
CA GLY A 29 -8.88 -20.00 -4.28
C GLY A 29 -10.17 -19.71 -5.04
N TRP A 30 -10.30 -18.51 -5.60
CA TRP A 30 -11.36 -18.14 -6.54
C TRP A 30 -10.80 -18.17 -7.97
N ASN A 31 -11.63 -18.58 -8.93
CA ASN A 31 -11.30 -18.44 -10.34
C ASN A 31 -11.80 -17.06 -10.84
N PRO A 32 -10.92 -16.12 -11.25
CA PRO A 32 -11.32 -14.80 -11.73
C PRO A 32 -12.27 -14.82 -12.92
N ASP A 33 -12.21 -15.88 -13.74
CA ASP A 33 -13.02 -16.03 -14.96
C ASP A 33 -14.47 -16.44 -14.64
N THR A 34 -14.71 -17.00 -13.46
CA THR A 34 -16.05 -17.41 -13.02
C THR A 34 -16.71 -16.42 -12.06
N VAL A 35 -15.97 -15.40 -11.60
CA VAL A 35 -16.53 -14.32 -10.76
C VAL A 35 -17.51 -13.50 -11.57
N ARG A 36 -18.73 -13.32 -11.04
CA ARG A 36 -19.78 -12.57 -11.73
C ARG A 36 -19.42 -11.09 -11.77
N ARG A 37 -19.83 -10.44 -12.85
CA ARG A 37 -19.62 -9.01 -13.06
C ARG A 37 -20.87 -8.24 -12.63
N ILE A 38 -20.68 -7.08 -12.01
CA ILE A 38 -21.77 -6.12 -11.80
C ILE A 38 -22.10 -5.51 -13.17
N PRO A 39 -23.28 -5.77 -13.76
CA PRO A 39 -23.67 -5.14 -15.01
C PRO A 39 -23.92 -3.65 -14.80
N THR A 40 -23.59 -2.84 -15.81
CA THR A 40 -23.78 -1.38 -15.79
C THR A 40 -25.08 -0.93 -16.46
N ASP A 41 -25.76 -1.85 -17.14
CA ASP A 41 -26.91 -1.61 -18.01
C ASP A 41 -28.24 -2.16 -17.47
N ARG A 42 -28.20 -2.92 -16.37
CA ARG A 42 -29.39 -3.52 -15.75
C ARG A 42 -29.23 -3.70 -14.23
N PRO A 43 -30.33 -3.69 -13.46
CA PRO A 43 -30.27 -3.99 -12.04
C PRO A 43 -29.96 -5.47 -11.80
N MET A 44 -29.25 -5.76 -10.71
CA MET A 44 -29.11 -7.11 -10.16
C MET A 44 -30.09 -7.31 -9.02
N VAL A 45 -30.76 -8.46 -9.02
CA VAL A 45 -31.63 -8.89 -7.92
C VAL A 45 -30.94 -10.04 -7.20
N ALA A 46 -30.87 -9.97 -5.88
CA ALA A 46 -30.39 -11.03 -5.02
C ALA A 46 -31.35 -11.17 -3.83
N GLU A 47 -31.63 -12.41 -3.43
CA GLU A 47 -32.43 -12.69 -2.23
C GLU A 47 -31.73 -12.18 -0.96
N ARG A 48 -30.40 -12.24 -0.96
CA ARG A 48 -29.53 -11.72 0.11
C ARG A 48 -28.29 -11.10 -0.49
N LEU A 49 -28.03 -9.85 -0.11
CA LEU A 49 -26.81 -9.13 -0.49
C LEU A 49 -25.97 -8.85 0.76
N THR A 50 -24.79 -9.45 0.81
CA THR A 50 -23.79 -9.11 1.83
C THR A 50 -22.89 -8.02 1.28
N LEU A 51 -23.09 -6.78 1.73
CA LEU A 51 -22.19 -5.67 1.44
C LEU A 51 -21.04 -5.68 2.44
N LEU A 52 -19.82 -5.82 1.94
CA LEU A 52 -18.63 -5.53 2.73
C LEU A 52 -18.51 -4.01 2.84
N VAL A 53 -19.00 -3.47 3.96
CA VAL A 53 -18.66 -2.10 4.34
C VAL A 53 -17.17 -2.06 4.71
N THR A 54 -16.43 -1.18 4.05
CA THR A 54 -15.03 -0.95 4.36
C THR A 54 -14.94 -0.05 5.58
N ASP A 55 -14.84 -0.67 6.76
CA ASP A 55 -14.22 0.03 7.87
C ASP A 55 -12.70 0.00 7.63
N ARG A 56 -12.17 1.17 7.25
CA ARG A 56 -10.81 1.34 6.74
C ARG A 56 -9.74 0.99 7.77
N PHE A 57 -10.11 0.86 9.05
CA PHE A 57 -9.17 0.80 10.16
C PHE A 57 -9.40 -0.39 11.10
N ARG A 58 -10.10 -1.44 10.66
CA ARG A 58 -10.30 -2.67 11.43
C ARG A 58 -9.05 -3.53 11.45
N PRO A 59 -8.28 -3.57 12.55
CA PRO A 59 -7.00 -4.24 12.56
C PRO A 59 -7.12 -5.75 12.36
N ASP A 60 -8.21 -6.34 12.85
CA ASP A 60 -8.54 -7.76 12.68
C ASP A 60 -8.76 -8.14 11.21
N LEU A 61 -9.42 -7.27 10.43
CA LEU A 61 -9.65 -7.51 9.01
C LEU A 61 -8.40 -7.26 8.15
N LEU A 62 -7.67 -6.19 8.45
CA LEU A 62 -6.41 -5.85 7.75
C LEU A 62 -5.35 -6.94 7.94
N ARG A 63 -5.16 -7.42 9.18
CA ARG A 63 -4.23 -8.52 9.44
C ARG A 63 -4.63 -9.81 8.75
N ARG A 64 -5.91 -10.17 8.76
CA ARG A 64 -6.41 -11.35 8.03
C ARG A 64 -6.12 -11.25 6.52
N ALA A 65 -6.26 -10.06 5.93
CA ALA A 65 -5.93 -9.85 4.52
C ALA A 65 -4.43 -10.03 4.26
N GLY A 66 -3.58 -9.48 5.14
CA GLY A 66 -2.13 -9.71 5.11
C GLY A 66 -1.79 -11.20 5.25
N ASP A 67 -2.25 -11.86 6.30
CA ASP A 67 -1.96 -13.27 6.60
C ASP A 67 -2.40 -14.22 5.50
N ALA A 68 -3.53 -13.94 4.83
CA ALA A 68 -4.04 -14.77 3.74
C ALA A 68 -3.19 -14.69 2.46
N LEU A 69 -2.39 -13.64 2.29
CA LEU A 69 -1.66 -13.36 1.05
C LEU A 69 -0.13 -13.35 1.23
N ARG A 70 0.35 -13.06 2.45
CA ARG A 70 1.78 -13.01 2.79
C ARG A 70 2.47 -14.32 2.46
N VAL A 71 3.68 -14.18 1.94
CA VAL A 71 4.61 -15.30 1.84
C VAL A 71 5.27 -15.47 3.21
N LYS A 72 5.27 -16.69 3.74
CA LYS A 72 5.92 -16.98 5.02
C LYS A 72 7.42 -16.65 4.91
N PRO A 73 7.99 -15.83 5.81
CA PRO A 73 9.40 -15.50 5.75
C PRO A 73 10.25 -16.77 5.91
N SER A 74 11.27 -16.92 5.05
CA SER A 74 12.29 -17.97 5.19
C SER A 74 13.48 -17.51 6.03
N ALA A 75 13.62 -16.21 6.26
CA ALA A 75 14.69 -15.56 7.01
C ALA A 75 14.18 -14.27 7.67
N PRO A 76 14.91 -13.70 8.65
CA PRO A 76 14.60 -12.38 9.19
C PRO A 76 14.56 -11.32 8.08
N ALA A 77 13.61 -10.38 8.18
CA ALA A 77 13.55 -9.27 7.25
C ALA A 77 14.63 -8.24 7.56
N THR A 78 15.37 -7.85 6.53
CA THR A 78 16.46 -6.88 6.63
C THR A 78 16.45 -5.85 5.49
N ALA A 79 15.60 -6.05 4.47
CA ALA A 79 15.58 -5.18 3.32
C ALA A 79 15.00 -3.81 3.67
N ARG A 80 15.58 -2.77 3.08
CA ARG A 80 15.11 -1.39 3.17
C ARG A 80 14.64 -0.98 1.78
N VAL A 81 13.38 -0.60 1.64
CA VAL A 81 12.75 -0.37 0.34
C VAL A 81 12.22 1.05 0.26
N TYR A 82 12.66 1.79 -0.76
CA TYR A 82 12.12 3.09 -1.12
C TYR A 82 11.19 2.92 -2.32
N VAL A 83 9.90 3.20 -2.16
CA VAL A 83 8.91 3.12 -3.24
C VAL A 83 8.85 4.46 -3.95
N SER A 84 9.46 4.49 -5.13
CA SER A 84 9.39 5.62 -6.04
C SER A 84 7.98 5.81 -6.58
N ARG A 85 7.63 7.07 -6.84
CA ARG A 85 6.39 7.46 -7.53
C ARG A 85 6.69 8.15 -8.86
N ALA A 86 7.90 8.06 -9.39
CA ALA A 86 8.30 8.73 -10.63
C ALA A 86 7.42 8.34 -11.85
N GLY A 87 6.88 7.12 -11.88
CA GLY A 87 5.95 6.65 -12.91
C GLY A 87 4.48 7.00 -12.68
N ALA A 88 4.12 7.59 -11.54
CA ALA A 88 2.73 7.90 -11.20
C ALA A 88 2.27 9.24 -11.79
N GLU A 89 0.98 9.37 -12.07
CA GLU A 89 0.39 10.62 -12.61
C GLU A 89 0.30 11.77 -11.59
N ARG A 90 0.41 11.47 -10.28
CA ARG A 90 0.11 12.38 -9.17
C ARG A 90 0.84 12.00 -7.90
N ARG A 91 1.02 12.95 -6.98
CA ARG A 91 1.77 12.75 -5.73
C ARG A 91 3.18 12.21 -5.98
N ARG A 92 3.83 12.67 -7.06
CA ARG A 92 5.23 12.38 -7.31
C ARG A 92 6.08 13.19 -6.35
N LEU A 93 7.27 12.73 -6.02
CA LEU A 93 8.24 13.54 -5.31
C LEU A 93 9.08 14.30 -6.36
N VAL A 94 8.85 15.61 -6.51
CA VAL A 94 9.44 16.39 -7.61
C VAL A 94 10.96 16.49 -7.50
N ASN A 95 11.50 16.37 -6.29
CA ASN A 95 12.93 16.38 -6.00
C ASN A 95 13.45 15.01 -5.57
N GLU A 96 12.89 13.92 -6.11
CA GLU A 96 13.29 12.56 -5.78
C GLU A 96 14.80 12.32 -5.93
N ASP A 97 15.43 12.86 -6.98
CA ASP A 97 16.86 12.70 -7.23
C ASP A 97 17.75 13.45 -6.22
N GLU A 98 17.22 14.47 -5.53
CA GLU A 98 17.94 15.17 -4.46
C GLU A 98 17.96 14.37 -3.16
N VAL A 99 16.89 13.60 -2.89
CA VAL A 99 16.77 12.82 -1.65
C VAL A 99 17.22 11.37 -1.79
N TRP A 100 17.20 10.83 -3.00
CA TRP A 100 17.59 9.45 -3.28
C TRP A 100 18.99 9.09 -2.75
N PRO A 101 20.03 9.93 -2.87
CA PRO A 101 21.33 9.64 -2.29
C PRO A 101 21.28 9.30 -0.80
N LEU A 102 20.44 9.98 -0.01
CA LEU A 102 20.29 9.72 1.43
C LEU A 102 19.75 8.32 1.70
N PHE A 103 18.69 7.92 0.97
CA PHE A 103 18.12 6.58 1.09
C PHE A 103 19.11 5.50 0.62
N ARG A 104 19.77 5.73 -0.52
CA ARG A 104 20.77 4.80 -1.06
C ARG A 104 21.91 4.58 -0.08
N ASP A 105 22.45 5.66 0.50
CA ASP A 105 23.58 5.60 1.43
C ASP A 105 23.15 4.94 2.75
N ALA A 106 21.86 5.05 3.12
CA ALA A 106 21.23 4.28 4.20
C ALA A 106 20.85 2.83 3.81
N GLY A 107 21.27 2.33 2.64
CA GLY A 107 21.09 0.95 2.21
C GLY A 107 19.70 0.60 1.67
N PHE A 108 18.90 1.59 1.25
CA PHE A 108 17.61 1.34 0.60
C PHE A 108 17.79 0.92 -0.86
N GLU A 109 16.87 0.07 -1.33
CA GLU A 109 16.64 -0.24 -2.73
C GLU A 109 15.47 0.59 -3.26
N ARG A 110 15.67 1.31 -4.37
CA ARG A 110 14.60 2.08 -5.05
C ARG A 110 13.81 1.17 -5.96
N VAL A 111 12.49 1.12 -5.77
CA VAL A 111 11.59 0.29 -6.56
C VAL A 111 10.37 1.08 -7.03
N ARG A 112 9.79 0.68 -8.15
CA ARG A 112 8.45 1.09 -8.59
C ARG A 112 7.55 -0.13 -8.53
N MET A 113 6.44 -0.04 -7.81
CA MET A 113 5.56 -1.19 -7.58
C MET A 113 4.89 -1.66 -8.88
N GLU A 114 4.65 -0.73 -9.81
CA GLU A 114 4.12 -0.99 -11.14
C GLU A 114 5.04 -1.83 -12.04
N ASP A 115 6.35 -1.87 -11.75
CA ASP A 115 7.31 -2.69 -12.50
C ASP A 115 7.37 -4.14 -11.99
N LEU A 116 6.70 -4.44 -10.86
CA LEU A 116 6.73 -5.74 -10.20
C LEU A 116 5.39 -6.46 -10.38
N SER A 117 5.43 -7.74 -10.72
CA SER A 117 4.27 -8.62 -10.62
C SER A 117 3.82 -8.74 -9.16
N PHE A 118 2.56 -9.10 -8.94
CA PHE A 118 2.05 -9.23 -7.57
C PHE A 118 2.83 -10.25 -6.72
N PRO A 119 3.22 -11.45 -7.23
CA PRO A 119 4.12 -12.34 -6.50
C PRO A 119 5.47 -11.71 -6.13
N GLU A 120 6.06 -10.89 -7.00
CA GLU A 120 7.32 -10.19 -6.72
C GLU A 120 7.13 -9.12 -5.64
N GLN A 121 6.02 -8.38 -5.67
CA GLN A 121 5.66 -7.43 -4.60
C GLN A 121 5.54 -8.14 -3.25
N LEU A 122 4.84 -9.28 -3.19
CA LEU A 122 4.71 -10.08 -1.96
C LEU A 122 6.07 -10.58 -1.44
N ALA A 123 6.91 -11.07 -2.35
CA ALA A 123 8.24 -11.58 -2.00
C ALA A 123 9.18 -10.46 -1.51
N LEU A 124 9.12 -9.28 -2.13
CA LEU A 124 9.89 -8.11 -1.72
C LEU A 124 9.46 -7.61 -0.34
N MET A 125 8.16 -7.35 -0.17
CA MET A 125 7.63 -6.82 1.09
C MET A 125 7.78 -7.81 2.24
N GLY A 126 7.64 -9.11 2.00
CA GLY A 126 7.83 -10.14 3.03
C GLY A 126 9.22 -10.16 3.66
N ARG A 127 10.23 -9.53 3.04
CA ARG A 127 11.59 -9.36 3.57
C ARG A 127 11.95 -7.91 3.89
N THR A 128 11.02 -6.97 3.77
CA THR A 128 11.22 -5.54 4.02
C THR A 128 11.07 -5.20 5.50
N ALA A 129 12.16 -4.79 6.15
CA ALA A 129 12.17 -4.28 7.52
C ALA A 129 11.87 -2.77 7.58
N MET A 130 12.22 -2.02 6.53
CA MET A 130 11.95 -0.58 6.48
C MET A 130 11.39 -0.19 5.11
N LEU A 131 10.28 0.52 5.10
CA LEU A 131 9.57 0.96 3.89
C LEU A 131 9.47 2.48 3.89
N ALA A 132 10.07 3.14 2.91
CA ALA A 132 9.96 4.58 2.73
C ALA A 132 9.22 4.89 1.42
N ALA A 133 8.33 5.88 1.40
CA ALA A 133 7.66 6.30 0.17
C ALA A 133 6.99 7.68 0.30
N PRO A 134 6.83 8.43 -0.81
CA PRO A 134 5.88 9.54 -0.83
C PRO A 134 4.44 9.03 -0.71
N HIS A 135 3.57 9.83 -0.09
CA HIS A 135 2.19 9.46 0.19
C HIS A 135 1.46 8.87 -1.03
N GLY A 136 0.92 7.67 -0.91
CA GLY A 136 0.15 7.05 -1.99
C GLY A 136 0.06 5.54 -1.90
N ALA A 137 -0.69 4.95 -2.84
CA ALA A 137 -1.07 3.53 -2.82
C ALA A 137 0.10 2.54 -2.78
N GLY A 138 1.33 2.97 -3.12
CA GLY A 138 2.53 2.16 -2.91
C GLY A 138 2.72 1.72 -1.45
N LEU A 139 2.36 2.59 -0.48
CA LEU A 139 2.41 2.30 0.95
C LEU A 139 1.39 1.26 1.41
N THR A 140 0.37 0.93 0.62
CA THR A 140 -0.56 -0.16 0.94
C THR A 140 0.18 -1.49 1.05
N ASN A 141 1.29 -1.66 0.32
CA ASN A 141 2.10 -2.88 0.35
C ASN A 141 2.71 -3.19 1.72
N GLN A 142 2.74 -2.23 2.66
CA GLN A 142 3.15 -2.47 4.04
C GLN A 142 2.36 -3.59 4.74
N ILE A 143 1.14 -3.89 4.26
CA ILE A 143 0.35 -5.02 4.78
C ILE A 143 1.02 -6.37 4.56
N PHE A 144 2.07 -6.45 3.74
CA PHE A 144 2.86 -7.65 3.51
C PHE A 144 4.20 -7.66 4.25
N CYS A 145 4.63 -6.54 4.84
CA CYS A 145 5.86 -6.44 5.63
C CYS A 145 5.73 -7.17 6.98
N PRO A 146 6.76 -7.84 7.50
CA PRO A 146 6.69 -8.46 8.83
C PRO A 146 6.34 -7.45 9.92
N GLU A 147 5.80 -7.98 11.03
CA GLU A 147 5.57 -7.19 12.24
C GLU A 147 6.86 -6.52 12.73
N GLY A 148 6.73 -5.30 13.25
CA GLY A 148 7.87 -4.48 13.68
C GLY A 148 8.62 -3.79 12.53
N ALA A 149 8.09 -3.82 11.31
CA ALA A 149 8.67 -3.03 10.22
C ALA A 149 8.50 -1.52 10.51
N THR A 150 9.44 -0.70 10.03
CA THR A 150 9.35 0.76 10.10
C THR A 150 8.82 1.32 8.79
N VAL A 151 7.79 2.16 8.84
CA VAL A 151 7.23 2.86 7.67
C VAL A 151 7.52 4.35 7.77
N ILE A 152 8.20 4.89 6.77
CA ILE A 152 8.55 6.30 6.63
C ILE A 152 7.75 6.90 5.48
N GLU A 153 6.75 7.72 5.81
CA GLU A 153 5.89 8.38 4.83
C GLU A 153 6.33 9.82 4.61
N MET A 154 6.57 10.22 3.36
CA MET A 154 6.66 11.64 3.00
C MET A 154 5.26 12.15 2.63
N ALA A 155 4.68 13.01 3.46
CA ALA A 155 3.31 13.51 3.30
C ALA A 155 3.20 14.98 3.68
N ASP A 156 2.22 15.66 3.07
CA ASP A 156 1.90 17.06 3.40
C ASP A 156 0.98 17.12 4.64
N PRO A 157 1.45 17.69 5.78
CA PRO A 157 0.63 17.82 6.98
C PRO A 157 -0.58 18.75 6.79
N GLY A 158 -0.58 19.64 5.78
CA GLY A 158 -1.73 20.45 5.39
C GLY A 158 -2.86 19.65 4.75
N PHE A 159 -2.63 18.38 4.39
CA PHE A 159 -3.64 17.46 3.89
C PHE A 159 -3.52 16.10 4.60
N PRO A 160 -3.94 16.01 5.89
CA PRO A 160 -3.76 14.80 6.68
C PRO A 160 -4.61 13.65 6.12
N ASN A 161 -3.96 12.50 5.93
CA ASN A 161 -4.62 11.27 5.52
C ASN A 161 -4.14 10.12 6.41
N PRO A 162 -4.97 9.64 7.36
CA PRO A 162 -4.56 8.67 8.37
C PRO A 162 -4.42 7.25 7.82
N ASN A 163 -4.67 7.02 6.52
CA ASN A 163 -4.78 5.68 5.97
C ASN A 163 -3.55 4.80 6.24
N PHE A 164 -2.36 5.33 6.00
CA PHE A 164 -1.13 4.56 6.11
C PHE A 164 -0.63 4.46 7.55
N TYR A 165 -0.86 5.48 8.38
CA TYR A 165 -0.67 5.41 9.83
C TYR A 165 -1.54 4.32 10.46
N ALA A 166 -2.84 4.34 10.18
CA ALA A 166 -3.76 3.36 10.74
C ALA A 166 -3.49 1.93 10.23
N THR A 167 -3.01 1.81 8.98
CA THR A 167 -2.51 0.53 8.46
C THR A 167 -1.28 0.07 9.23
N ALA A 168 -0.31 0.95 9.47
CA ALA A 168 0.88 0.65 10.27
C ALA A 168 0.50 0.19 11.68
N CYS A 169 -0.40 0.90 12.37
CA CYS A 169 -0.92 0.50 13.67
C CYS A 169 -1.58 -0.89 13.62
N ALA A 170 -2.40 -1.16 12.61
CA ALA A 170 -3.08 -2.43 12.45
C ALA A 170 -2.09 -3.60 12.27
N MET A 171 -1.01 -3.35 11.53
CA MET A 171 0.02 -4.34 11.21
C MET A 171 1.16 -4.42 12.24
N ARG A 172 1.11 -3.58 13.29
CA ARG A 172 2.13 -3.46 14.35
C ARG A 172 3.49 -3.03 13.79
N HIS A 173 3.46 -1.99 12.99
CA HIS A 173 4.62 -1.32 12.42
C HIS A 173 4.93 -0.04 13.18
N ASP A 174 6.20 0.34 13.22
CA ASP A 174 6.60 1.69 13.58
C ASP A 174 6.29 2.65 12.43
N TYR A 175 5.97 3.90 12.75
CA TYR A 175 5.52 4.87 11.75
C TYR A 175 6.12 6.24 11.97
N ALA A 176 6.68 6.83 10.91
CA ALA A 176 7.20 8.18 10.90
C ALA A 176 6.66 8.96 9.69
N ILE A 177 6.38 10.24 9.90
CA ILE A 177 6.06 11.19 8.82
C ILE A 177 7.24 12.13 8.62
N VAL A 178 7.66 12.25 7.37
CA VAL A 178 8.54 13.32 6.91
C VAL A 178 7.68 14.38 6.25
N GLU A 179 7.64 15.56 6.86
CA GLU A 179 6.83 16.67 6.36
C GLU A 179 7.29 17.11 4.97
N ALA A 180 6.43 16.87 3.98
CA ALA A 180 6.55 17.36 2.61
C ALA A 180 5.62 18.55 2.38
N GLU A 181 5.83 19.25 1.27
CA GLU A 181 5.01 20.38 0.83
C GLU A 181 4.34 20.01 -0.49
N SER A 182 3.03 20.25 -0.62
CA SER A 182 2.34 20.09 -1.90
C SER A 182 2.81 21.13 -2.93
N VAL A 183 3.20 20.67 -4.11
CA VAL A 183 3.64 21.49 -5.24
C VAL A 183 2.69 21.34 -6.43
N GLY A 184 2.30 22.48 -7.00
CA GLY A 184 1.45 22.54 -8.19
C GLY A 184 0.03 21.98 -7.98
N GLY A 185 -0.63 21.64 -9.09
CA GLY A 185 -1.95 21.02 -9.11
C GLY A 185 -3.14 21.93 -8.77
N SER A 186 -4.35 21.42 -8.94
CA SER A 186 -5.59 22.17 -8.72
C SER A 186 -5.85 22.43 -7.23
N PRO A 187 -6.30 23.64 -6.82
CA PRO A 187 -6.85 23.90 -5.48
C PRO A 187 -8.02 22.99 -5.10
N SER A 188 -8.80 22.50 -6.07
CA SER A 188 -9.94 21.61 -5.81
C SER A 188 -9.55 20.16 -5.55
N LYS A 189 -8.28 19.78 -5.76
CA LYS A 189 -7.78 18.41 -5.57
C LYS A 189 -6.42 18.39 -4.87
N PRO A 190 -6.33 18.89 -3.63
CA PRO A 190 -5.06 18.99 -2.91
C PRO A 190 -4.37 17.63 -2.73
N VAL A 191 -5.13 16.55 -2.57
CA VAL A 191 -4.61 15.17 -2.44
C VAL A 191 -3.87 14.65 -3.67
N GLU A 192 -4.00 15.30 -4.83
CA GLU A 192 -3.36 14.86 -6.08
C GLU A 192 -2.07 15.62 -6.40
N ARG A 193 -1.75 16.64 -5.60
CA ARG A 193 -0.56 17.46 -5.83
C ARG A 193 0.71 16.65 -5.68
N ASP A 194 1.71 17.02 -6.46
CA ASP A 194 3.05 16.48 -6.28
C ASP A 194 3.63 17.01 -4.95
N LEU A 195 4.70 16.39 -4.48
CA LEU A 195 5.31 16.68 -3.19
C LEU A 195 6.74 17.15 -3.40
N TYR A 196 7.18 18.05 -2.54
CA TYR A 196 8.58 18.40 -2.34
C TYR A 196 8.95 18.12 -0.89
N VAL A 197 10.14 17.57 -0.64
CA VAL A 197 10.62 17.37 0.73
C VAL A 197 12.04 17.89 0.86
N ALA A 198 12.31 18.68 1.90
CA ALA A 198 13.65 19.17 2.15
C ALA A 198 14.59 17.98 2.52
N PRO A 199 15.76 17.81 1.86
CA PRO A 199 16.68 16.68 2.14
C PRO A 199 17.06 16.55 3.62
N ARG A 200 17.21 17.67 4.34
CA ARG A 200 17.47 17.69 5.79
C ARG A 200 16.39 16.98 6.63
N ARG A 201 15.12 17.02 6.22
CA ARG A 201 14.02 16.33 6.92
C ARG A 201 14.09 14.83 6.69
N VAL A 202 14.47 14.41 5.49
CA VAL A 202 14.72 12.99 5.18
C VAL A 202 15.89 12.48 6.01
N ALA A 203 17.00 13.21 6.04
CA ALA A 203 18.17 12.84 6.85
C ALA A 203 17.83 12.68 8.34
N ALA A 204 17.12 13.65 8.92
CA ALA A 204 16.70 13.57 10.33
C ALA A 204 15.77 12.38 10.61
N ALA A 205 14.89 12.02 9.67
CA ALA A 205 14.01 10.86 9.82
C ALA A 205 14.77 9.53 9.73
N LEU A 206 15.78 9.43 8.87
CA LEU A 206 16.66 8.26 8.79
C LEU A 206 17.47 8.11 10.08
N GLU A 207 18.07 9.20 10.58
CA GLU A 207 18.82 9.22 11.84
C GLU A 207 17.93 8.80 13.03
N ALA A 208 16.71 9.34 13.12
CA ALA A 208 15.74 8.96 14.15
C ALA A 208 15.32 7.48 14.07
N ALA A 209 15.41 6.87 12.89
CA ALA A 209 15.17 5.45 12.65
C ALA A 209 16.44 4.58 12.85
N GLY A 210 17.56 5.17 13.30
CA GLY A 210 18.82 4.48 13.60
C GLY A 210 19.68 4.18 12.37
N LEU A 211 19.58 5.01 11.32
CA LEU A 211 20.28 4.86 10.05
C LEU A 211 21.33 5.95 9.79
#